data_AF-A0A852AH00-F1
#
_entry.id   AF-A0A852AH00-F1
#
_cell.length_a   1.000
_cell.length_b   1.000
_cell.length_c   1.000
_cell.angle_alpha   90.00
_cell.angle_beta   90.00
_cell.angle_gamma   90.00
#
_symmetry.space_group_name_H-M   'P 1'
#
loop_
_entity.id
_entity.type
_entity.pdbx_description
1 polymer ?
#
loop_
_entity_poly.entity_id
_entity_poly.type
_entity_poly.pdbx_seq_one_letter_code
_entity_poly.pdbx_strand_id
1 'polypeptide(L)' 'MVEEWKPDIFAKFPLLQSFKARISNIPTIKKFLQPGSQRKPPSDDDVVDKVMKIF' A
#
# COMPACT_ATOMS: atom_id res chain seq x y z
N MET A 1 0.22 0.12 0.73
CA MET A 1 1.24 1.18 0.56
C MET A 1 2.30 0.94 1.60
N VAL A 2 3.57 1.14 1.28
CA VAL A 2 4.67 0.80 2.22
C VAL A 2 4.58 1.61 3.52
N GLU A 3 4.04 2.83 3.46
CA GLU A 3 3.77 3.66 4.64
C GLU A 3 2.72 3.06 5.59
N GLU A 4 1.85 2.17 5.12
CA GLU A 4 0.88 1.48 5.99
C GLU A 4 1.60 0.55 7.00
N TRP A 5 2.83 0.16 6.69
CA TRP A 5 3.70 -0.64 7.57
C TRP A 5 4.69 0.22 8.36
N LYS A 6 5.21 1.28 7.74
CA LYS A 6 6.20 2.20 8.31
C LYS A 6 5.94 3.63 7.83
N PRO A 7 5.27 4.49 8.63
CA PRO A 7 4.86 5.83 8.19
C PRO A 7 6.05 6.74 7.85
N ASP A 8 7.17 6.58 8.54
CA ASP A 8 8.34 7.48 8.40
C ASP A 8 9.28 7.14 7.24
N ILE A 9 8.97 6.11 6.45
CA ILE A 9 9.91 5.55 5.46
C ILE A 9 10.32 6.57 4.38
N PHE A 10 9.43 7.53 4.07
CA PHE A 10 9.70 8.58 3.08
C PHE A 10 10.04 9.94 3.69
N ALA A 11 10.12 10.06 5.02
CA ALA A 11 10.36 11.35 5.69
C ALA A 11 11.68 12.03 5.27
N LYS A 12 12.70 11.23 4.92
CA LYS A 12 14.01 11.71 4.44
C LYS A 12 14.11 11.88 2.92
N PHE A 13 13.02 11.61 2.18
CA PHE A 13 13.03 11.54 0.72
C PHE A 13 11.91 12.39 0.10
N PRO A 14 12.06 13.73 0.07
CA PRO A 14 11.01 14.65 -0.38
C PRO A 14 10.60 14.43 -1.85
N LEU A 15 11.54 14.02 -2.71
CA LEU A 15 11.25 13.71 -4.11
C LEU A 15 10.39 12.43 -4.27
N LEU A 16 10.58 11.43 -3.40
CA LEU A 16 9.75 10.23 -3.43
C LEU A 16 8.35 10.51 -2.91
N GLN A 17 8.22 11.40 -1.92
CA GLN A 17 6.92 11.84 -1.41
C GLN A 17 6.11 12.59 -2.49
N SER A 18 6.74 13.51 -3.22
CA SER A 18 6.08 14.25 -4.31
C SER A 18 5.73 13.33 -5.49
N PHE A 19 6.62 12.40 -5.85
CA PHE A 19 6.35 11.38 -6.86
C PHE A 19 5.14 10.52 -6.48
N LYS A 20 5.09 10.00 -5.25
CA LYS A 20 3.96 9.23 -4.73
C LYS A 20 2.65 10.02 -4.80
N ALA A 21 2.66 11.29 -4.42
CA ALA A 21 1.48 12.15 -4.48
C ALA A 21 0.98 12.30 -5.94
N ARG A 22 1.90 12.52 -6.88
CA ARG A 22 1.56 12.60 -8.32
C ARG A 22 0.96 11.30 -8.85
N ILE A 23 1.56 10.15 -8.53
CA ILE A 23 1.07 8.84 -8.97
C ILE A 23 -0.29 8.51 -8.35
N SER A 24 -0.47 8.80 -7.06
CA SER A 24 -1.73 8.52 -6.35
C SER A 24 -2.92 9.32 -6.90
N ASN A 25 -2.65 10.46 -7.57
CA ASN A 25 -3.68 11.31 -8.18
C ASN A 25 -4.12 10.87 -9.59
N ILE A 26 -3.44 9.91 -10.22
CA ILE A 26 -3.85 9.37 -11.52
C ILE A 26 -5.23 8.71 -11.36
N PRO A 27 -6.23 8.99 -12.22
CA PRO A 27 -7.62 8.57 -11.97
C PRO A 27 -7.83 7.08 -11.70
N THR A 28 -7.14 6.22 -12.45
CA THR A 28 -7.21 4.76 -12.28
C THR A 28 -6.58 4.30 -10.97
N ILE A 29 -5.45 4.88 -10.59
CA ILE A 29 -4.77 4.60 -9.33
C ILE A 29 -5.59 5.13 -8.17
N LYS A 30 -6.09 6.37 -8.26
CA LYS A 30 -6.97 6.98 -7.25
C LYS A 30 -8.21 6.12 -7.01
N LYS A 31 -8.85 5.62 -8.07
CA LYS A 31 -9.97 4.67 -7.96
C LYS A 31 -9.54 3.35 -7.31
N PHE A 32 -8.35 2.85 -7.63
CA PHE A 32 -7.81 1.64 -7.00
C PHE A 32 -7.44 1.83 -5.52
N LEU A 33 -7.13 3.05 -5.09
CA LEU A 33 -6.84 3.40 -3.69
C LEU A 33 -8.10 3.64 -2.86
N GLN A 34 -9.27 3.82 -3.48
CA GLN A 34 -10.52 4.02 -2.76
C GLN A 34 -11.02 2.73 -2.08
N PRO A 35 -11.76 2.86 -0.96
CA PRO A 35 -12.45 1.72 -0.34
C PRO A 35 -13.37 1.00 -1.33
N GLY A 36 -13.42 -0.33 -1.25
CA GLY A 36 -14.21 -1.17 -2.18
C GLY A 36 -13.50 -1.52 -3.49
N SER A 37 -12.29 -1.02 -3.70
CA SER A 37 -11.37 -1.51 -4.73
C SER A 37 -10.91 -2.95 -4.45
N GLN A 38 -10.40 -3.63 -5.48
CA GLN A 38 -9.73 -4.93 -5.36
C GLN A 38 -8.39 -4.88 -4.59
N ARG A 39 -7.95 -3.69 -4.16
CA ARG A 39 -6.77 -3.53 -3.33
C ARG A 39 -6.93 -4.32 -2.03
N LYS A 40 -6.07 -5.32 -1.85
CA LYS A 40 -5.99 -6.10 -0.62
C LYS A 40 -5.32 -5.29 0.49
N PRO A 41 -5.74 -5.47 1.76
CA PRO A 41 -5.05 -4.90 2.90
C PRO A 41 -3.64 -5.50 3.08
N PRO A 42 -2.80 -4.88 3.92
CA PRO A 42 -1.61 -5.52 4.49
C PRO A 42 -1.92 -6.94 4.97
N SER A 43 -1.01 -7.89 4.72
CA SER A 43 -1.17 -9.28 5.16
C SER A 43 -0.92 -9.37 6.66
N ASP A 44 -1.93 -9.74 7.44
CA ASP A 44 -1.74 -10.05 8.85
C ASP A 44 -1.13 -11.45 9.05
N ASP A 45 -0.59 -11.72 10.25
CA ASP A 45 0.02 -13.01 10.60
C ASP A 45 -0.93 -14.20 10.34
N ASP A 46 -2.23 -14.01 10.56
CA ASP A 46 -3.27 -15.02 10.25
C ASP A 46 -3.33 -15.40 8.77
N VAL A 47 -3.07 -14.45 7.87
CA VAL A 47 -3.04 -14.69 6.43
C VAL A 47 -1.78 -15.48 6.08
N VAL A 48 -0.65 -15.15 6.70
CA VAL A 48 0.61 -15.85 6.51
C VAL A 48 0.49 -17.30 6.97
N ASP A 49 -0.07 -17.54 8.15
CA ASP A 49 -0.30 -18.88 8.70
C ASP A 49 -1.21 -19.74 7.81
N LYS A 50 -2.26 -19.14 7.23
CA LYS A 50 -3.13 -19.84 6.28
C LYS A 50 -2.39 -20.21 5.00
N VAL A 51 -1.55 -19.32 4.48
CA VAL A 51 -0.74 -19.58 3.28
C VAL A 51 0.24 -20.72 3.55
N MET A 52 0.94 -20.71 4.69
CA MET A 52 1.90 -21.75 5.07
C MET A 52 1.26 -23.12 5.35
N LYS A 53 -0.05 -23.17 5.60
CA LYS A 53 -0.80 -24.43 5.73
C LYS A 53 -1.27 -25.00 4.39
N ILE A 54 -1.36 -24.16 3.35
CA ILE A 54 -1.87 -24.54 2.02
C ILE A 54 -0.73 -25.01 1.11
N PHE A 55 0.42 -24.33 1.17
CA PHE A 55 1.59 -24.59 0.33
C PHE A 55 2.69 -25.31 1.11
#